data_AF-A0A952L5D1-F1
#
_entry.id   AF-A0A952L5D1-F1
#
_cell.length_a   1.000
_cell.length_b   1.000
_cell.length_c   1.000
_cell.angle_alpha   90.00
_cell.angle_beta   90.00
_cell.angle_gamma   90.00
#
_symmetry.space_group_name_H-M   'P 1'
#
loop_
_entity.id
_entity.type
_entity.pdbx_description
1 polymer ?
#
loop_
_entity_poly.entity_id
_entity_poly.type
_entity_poly.pdbx_seq_one_letter_code
_entity_poly.pdbx_strand_id
1 'polypeptide(L)'
;MMKTIQEEMAANGGIYPQNKGAVSAAEVARRCSYHPGTLHKERYDGLRQELQDWIDALKGVGVVGRMRVRKELAQRADEWKELYESLVEVHRVTETDLMHEQARVRELEGELGRLREHLTQHGELKVVPVRPTPKD
;
A
#
# COMPACT_ATOMS: atom_id res chain seq x y z
N MET A 1 1.41 -31.66 -11.54
CA MET A 1 2.58 -30.75 -11.44
C MET A 1 2.39 -29.46 -12.23
N MET A 2 2.14 -29.50 -13.55
CA MET A 2 1.88 -28.30 -14.36
C MET A 2 0.80 -27.38 -13.74
N LYS A 3 -0.32 -27.98 -13.31
CA LYS A 3 -1.40 -27.29 -12.59
C LYS A 3 -0.92 -26.61 -11.30
N THR A 4 -0.10 -27.29 -10.50
CA THR A 4 0.48 -26.74 -9.27
C THR A 4 1.34 -25.51 -9.55
N ILE A 5 2.16 -25.54 -10.62
CA ILE A 5 2.96 -24.38 -11.03
C ILE A 5 2.05 -23.21 -11.42
N GLN A 6 0.95 -23.47 -12.12
CA GLN A 6 -0.04 -22.44 -12.47
C GLN A 6 -0.72 -21.85 -11.24
N GLU A 7 -1.12 -22.67 -10.27
CA GLU A 7 -1.69 -22.23 -9.00
C GLU A 7 -0.69 -21.37 -8.20
N GLU A 8 0.58 -21.79 -8.13
CA GLU A 8 1.65 -21.01 -7.50
C GLU A 8 1.85 -19.66 -8.20
N MET A 9 1.82 -19.62 -9.53
CA MET A 9 1.91 -18.37 -10.29
C MET A 9 0.70 -17.47 -10.03
N ALA A 10 -0.52 -18.02 -10.02
CA ALA A 10 -1.73 -17.27 -9.74
C ALA A 10 -1.69 -16.64 -8.34
N ALA A 11 -1.24 -17.40 -7.33
CA ALA A 11 -1.08 -16.91 -5.97
C ALA A 11 -0.02 -15.80 -5.83
N ASN A 12 0.94 -15.72 -6.76
CA ASN A 12 2.03 -14.74 -6.76
C ASN A 12 1.85 -13.65 -7.84
N GLY A 13 0.61 -13.36 -8.24
CA GLY A 13 0.31 -12.28 -9.19
C GLY A 13 0.95 -12.49 -10.55
N GLY A 14 0.92 -13.74 -11.04
CA GLY A 14 1.43 -14.15 -12.35
C GLY A 14 2.93 -14.45 -12.42
N ILE A 15 3.66 -14.33 -11.30
CA ILE A 15 5.10 -14.60 -11.22
C ILE A 15 5.33 -15.98 -10.61
N TYR A 16 6.17 -16.80 -11.26
CA TYR A 16 6.55 -18.08 -10.66
C TYR A 16 7.50 -17.85 -9.46
N PRO A 17 7.20 -18.37 -8.25
CA PRO A 17 7.99 -18.04 -7.05
C PRO A 17 9.35 -18.75 -6.99
N GLN A 18 9.53 -19.84 -7.75
CA GLN A 18 10.77 -20.63 -7.71
C GLN A 18 11.67 -20.37 -8.92
N ASN A 19 12.92 -20.87 -8.87
CA ASN A 19 13.91 -20.78 -9.94
C ASN A 19 14.05 -19.36 -10.55
N LYS A 20 14.00 -18.33 -9.69
CA LYS A 20 14.08 -16.92 -10.11
C LYS A 20 13.00 -16.55 -11.15
N GLY A 21 11.83 -17.17 -11.03
CA GLY A 21 10.67 -16.96 -11.90
C GLY A 21 10.76 -17.56 -13.30
N ALA A 22 11.73 -18.44 -13.55
CA ALA A 22 11.79 -19.19 -14.80
C ALA A 22 11.15 -20.58 -14.66
N VAL A 23 10.21 -20.87 -15.56
CA VAL A 23 9.69 -22.22 -15.78
C VAL A 23 10.38 -22.79 -17.01
N SER A 24 11.03 -23.95 -16.86
CA SER A 24 11.68 -24.68 -17.95
C SER A 24 11.45 -26.19 -17.79
N ALA A 25 11.67 -26.98 -18.85
CA ALA A 25 11.50 -28.43 -18.77
C ALA A 25 12.38 -29.06 -17.66
N ALA A 26 13.61 -28.55 -17.49
CA ALA A 26 14.50 -28.94 -16.40
C ALA A 26 13.93 -28.59 -15.01
N GLU A 27 13.21 -27.47 -14.89
CA GLU A 27 12.55 -27.08 -13.66
C GLU A 27 11.38 -28.00 -13.33
N VAL A 28 10.55 -28.33 -14.32
CA VAL A 28 9.45 -29.27 -14.14
C VAL A 28 9.98 -30.66 -13.75
N ALA A 29 11.07 -31.12 -14.38
CA ALA A 29 11.71 -32.38 -14.02
C ALA A 29 12.18 -32.39 -12.55
N ARG A 30 12.85 -31.33 -12.09
CA ARG A 30 13.28 -31.20 -10.69
C ARG A 30 12.10 -31.23 -9.72
N ARG A 31 11.02 -30.52 -10.05
CA ARG A 31 9.80 -30.47 -9.23
C ARG A 31 9.14 -31.84 -9.09
N CYS A 32 9.26 -32.68 -10.11
CA CYS A 32 8.82 -34.08 -10.08
C CYS A 32 9.88 -35.05 -9.53
N SER A 33 10.95 -34.55 -8.92
CA SER A 33 12.08 -35.37 -8.41
C SER A 33 12.80 -36.21 -9.48
N TYR A 34 12.76 -35.79 -10.74
CA TYR A 34 13.56 -36.36 -11.83
C TYR A 34 14.81 -35.54 -12.12
N HIS A 35 15.87 -36.23 -12.52
CA HIS A 35 17.06 -35.56 -13.04
C HIS A 35 16.71 -34.73 -14.30
N PRO A 36 17.21 -33.49 -14.47
CA PRO A 36 16.92 -32.65 -15.62
C PRO A 36 17.19 -33.31 -16.98
N GLY A 37 18.25 -34.11 -17.05
CA GLY A 37 18.63 -34.89 -18.23
C GLY A 37 17.65 -36.01 -18.59
N THR A 38 16.74 -36.40 -17.70
CA THR A 38 15.80 -37.52 -17.95
C THR A 38 14.92 -37.23 -19.15
N LEU A 39 14.44 -36.00 -19.30
CA LEU A 39 13.57 -35.61 -20.41
C LEU A 39 14.30 -35.61 -21.76
N HIS A 40 15.63 -35.73 -21.81
CA HIS A 40 16.44 -35.75 -23.05
C HIS A 40 16.58 -37.13 -23.68
N LYS A 41 16.00 -38.16 -23.07
CA LYS A 41 16.00 -39.52 -23.62
C LYS A 41 14.84 -39.64 -24.62
N GLU A 42 15.10 -40.25 -25.78
CA GLU A 42 14.16 -40.39 -26.90
C GLU A 42 12.78 -40.92 -26.48
N ARG A 43 12.73 -41.85 -25.51
CA ARG A 43 11.47 -42.39 -24.98
C ARG A 43 10.53 -41.36 -24.35
N TYR A 44 10.99 -40.13 -24.09
CA TYR A 44 10.21 -39.04 -23.52
C TYR A 44 9.96 -37.89 -24.52
N ASP A 45 10.24 -38.08 -25.82
CA ASP A 45 10.09 -37.00 -26.80
C ASP A 45 8.67 -36.44 -26.88
N GLY A 46 7.65 -37.30 -26.81
CA GLY A 46 6.24 -36.86 -26.75
C GLY A 46 5.95 -35.98 -25.54
N LEU A 47 6.40 -36.41 -24.35
CA LEU A 47 6.23 -35.63 -23.11
C LEU A 47 7.03 -34.33 -23.14
N ARG A 48 8.23 -34.34 -23.73
CA ARG A 48 9.06 -33.15 -23.91
C ARG A 48 8.34 -32.13 -24.79
N GLN A 49 7.70 -32.57 -25.87
CA GLN A 49 6.96 -31.68 -26.76
C GLN A 49 5.75 -31.07 -26.03
N GLU A 50 4.96 -31.89 -25.34
CA GLU A 50 3.82 -31.41 -24.54
C GLU A 50 4.25 -30.39 -23.46
N LEU A 51 5.37 -30.66 -22.77
CA LEU A 51 5.95 -29.72 -21.81
C LEU A 51 6.37 -28.41 -22.46
N GLN A 52 6.96 -28.46 -23.65
CA GLN A 52 7.41 -27.29 -24.35
C GLN A 52 6.22 -26.42 -24.79
N ASP A 53 5.19 -27.03 -25.36
CA ASP A 53 3.96 -26.35 -25.77
C ASP A 53 3.27 -25.69 -24.57
N TRP A 54 3.21 -26.38 -23.43
CA TRP A 54 2.68 -25.83 -22.19
C TRP A 54 3.52 -24.66 -21.66
N ILE A 55 4.85 -24.77 -21.66
CA ILE A 55 5.75 -23.67 -21.26
C ILE A 55 5.57 -22.44 -22.16
N ASP A 56 5.40 -22.65 -23.47
CA ASP A 56 5.23 -21.57 -24.41
C ASP A 56 3.85 -20.90 -24.27
N ALA A 57 2.80 -21.68 -24.00
CA ALA A 57 1.50 -21.14 -23.60
C ALA A 57 1.59 -20.28 -22.32
N LEU A 58 2.36 -20.73 -21.32
CA LEU A 58 2.59 -19.95 -20.09
C LEU A 58 3.28 -18.60 -20.34
N LYS A 59 4.23 -18.54 -21.27
CA LYS A 59 4.91 -17.28 -21.63
C LYS A 59 3.97 -16.27 -22.30
N GLY A 60 2.87 -16.72 -22.89
CA GLY A 60 1.83 -15.88 -23.48
C GLY A 60 0.87 -15.28 -22.47
N VAL A 61 0.66 -15.95 -21.32
CA VAL A 61 -0.36 -15.57 -20.32
C VAL A 61 0.24 -14.91 -19.07
N GLY A 62 1.50 -15.18 -18.74
CA GLY A 62 2.13 -14.70 -17.50
C GLY A 62 3.54 -14.13 -17.66
N VAL A 63 4.03 -13.50 -16.58
CA VAL A 63 5.40 -12.98 -16.48
C VAL A 63 6.33 -14.15 -16.14
N VAL A 64 6.70 -14.91 -17.16
CA VAL A 64 7.61 -16.06 -17.03
C VAL A 64 8.98 -15.71 -17.60
N GLY A 65 10.02 -16.04 -16.84
CA GLY A 65 11.41 -15.88 -17.27
C GLY A 65 12.15 -14.80 -16.47
N ARG A 66 13.41 -15.12 -16.12
CA ARG A 66 14.21 -14.37 -15.14
C ARG A 66 14.27 -12.86 -15.41
N MET A 67 14.44 -12.46 -16.67
CA MET A 67 14.54 -11.04 -17.03
C MET A 67 13.22 -10.31 -16.92
N ARG A 68 12.12 -10.92 -17.39
CA ARG A 68 10.78 -10.33 -17.30
C ARG A 68 10.36 -10.20 -15.84
N VAL A 69 10.57 -11.25 -15.06
CA VAL A 69 10.29 -11.26 -13.61
C VAL A 69 11.12 -10.22 -12.87
N ARG A 70 12.41 -10.10 -13.18
CA ARG A 70 13.26 -9.07 -12.56
C ARG A 70 12.75 -7.66 -12.87
N LYS A 71 12.36 -7.39 -14.11
CA LYS A 71 11.82 -6.08 -14.52
C LYS A 71 10.50 -5.79 -13.79
N GLU A 72 9.59 -6.76 -13.76
CA GLU A 72 8.30 -6.65 -13.09
C GLU A 72 8.48 -6.41 -11.58
N LEU A 73 9.35 -7.16 -10.91
CA LEU A 73 9.61 -6.97 -9.48
C LEU A 73 10.28 -5.63 -9.18
N ALA A 74 11.19 -5.16 -10.05
CA ALA A 74 11.81 -3.85 -9.90
C ALA A 74 10.75 -2.75 -10.05
N GLN A 75 9.91 -2.84 -11.07
CA GLN A 75 8.82 -1.89 -11.29
C GLN A 75 7.87 -1.87 -10.09
N ARG A 76 7.45 -3.03 -9.57
CA ARG A 76 6.62 -3.08 -8.37
C ARG A 76 7.30 -2.43 -7.18
N ALA A 77 8.60 -2.66 -6.98
CA ALA A 77 9.35 -2.04 -5.88
C ALA A 77 9.40 -0.51 -6.02
N ASP A 78 9.58 0.00 -7.23
CA ASP A 78 9.58 1.43 -7.53
C ASP A 78 8.18 2.04 -7.27
N GLU A 79 7.11 1.38 -7.74
CA GLU A 79 5.72 1.80 -7.47
C GLU A 79 5.40 1.83 -5.97
N TRP A 80 5.82 0.82 -5.21
CA TRP A 80 5.65 0.80 -3.76
C TRP A 80 6.42 1.92 -3.06
N LYS A 81 7.61 2.24 -3.55
CA LYS A 81 8.43 3.32 -3.02
C LYS A 81 7.74 4.67 -3.26
N GLU A 82 7.22 4.92 -4.45
CA GLU A 82 6.48 6.14 -4.78
C GLU A 82 5.21 6.28 -3.91
N LEU A 83 4.45 5.20 -3.73
CA LEU A 83 3.28 5.19 -2.84
C LEU A 83 3.67 5.49 -1.39
N TYR A 84 4.77 4.93 -0.91
CA TYR A 84 5.26 5.20 0.44
C TYR A 84 5.70 6.65 0.60
N GLU A 85 6.48 7.18 -0.34
CA GLU A 85 6.97 8.57 -0.30
C GLU A 85 5.81 9.57 -0.35
N SER A 86 4.81 9.32 -1.19
CA SER A 86 3.59 10.16 -1.23
C SER A 86 2.80 10.10 0.07
N LEU A 87 2.67 8.93 0.70
CA LEU A 87 2.00 8.79 1.99
C LEU A 87 2.73 9.56 3.10
N VAL A 88 4.06 9.48 3.13
CA VAL A 88 4.88 10.23 4.10
C VAL A 88 4.70 11.73 3.92
N GLU A 89 4.65 12.21 2.68
CA GLU A 89 4.47 13.63 2.41
C GLU A 89 3.10 14.12 2.86
N VAL A 90 2.03 13.40 2.50
CA VAL A 90 0.67 13.72 2.97
C VAL A 90 0.61 13.72 4.50
N HIS A 91 1.23 12.74 5.14
CA HIS A 91 1.27 12.67 6.60
C HIS A 91 1.90 13.93 7.22
N ARG A 92 3.07 14.36 6.73
CA ARG A 92 3.75 15.58 7.21
C ARG A 92 2.90 16.83 7.05
N VAL A 93 2.23 16.98 5.92
CA VAL A 93 1.30 18.09 5.68
C VAL A 93 0.18 18.06 6.71
N THR A 94 -0.47 16.91 6.90
CA THR A 94 -1.57 16.78 7.85
C THR A 94 -1.14 17.00 9.31
N GLU A 95 0.08 16.60 9.69
CA GLU A 95 0.60 16.90 11.03
C GLU A 95 0.83 18.40 11.22
N THR A 96 1.33 19.08 10.20
CA THR A 96 1.54 20.53 10.22
C THR A 96 0.21 21.27 10.34
N ASP A 97 -0.78 20.89 9.54
CA ASP A 97 -2.13 21.45 9.58
C ASP A 97 -2.78 21.23 10.95
N LEU A 98 -2.63 20.03 11.53
CA LEU A 98 -3.14 19.72 12.86
C LEU A 98 -2.50 20.62 13.93
N MET A 99 -1.18 20.84 13.87
CA MET A 99 -0.49 21.74 14.81
C MET A 99 -1.00 23.18 14.67
N HIS A 100 -1.26 23.63 13.44
CA HIS A 100 -1.78 24.97 13.16
C HIS A 100 -3.19 25.14 13.74
N GLU A 101 -4.10 24.20 13.47
CA GLU A 101 -5.47 24.24 13.97
C GLU A 101 -5.51 24.13 15.50
N GLN A 102 -4.65 23.31 16.12
CA GLN A 102 -4.52 23.26 17.57
C GLN A 102 -4.05 24.58 18.18
N ALA A 103 -3.13 25.28 17.52
CA ALA A 103 -2.70 26.61 17.96
C ALA A 103 -3.85 27.62 17.88
N ARG A 104 -4.62 27.58 16.79
CA ARG A 104 -5.79 28.44 16.58
C ARG A 104 -6.89 28.20 17.62
N VAL A 105 -7.17 26.94 17.95
CA VAL A 105 -8.12 26.60 19.03
C VAL A 105 -7.67 27.21 20.36
N ARG A 106 -6.40 27.05 20.73
CA ARG A 106 -5.86 27.62 21.98
C ARG A 106 -5.97 29.15 22.01
N GLU A 107 -5.71 29.82 20.89
CA GLU A 107 -5.84 31.27 20.78
C GLU A 107 -7.29 31.72 20.98
N LEU A 108 -8.23 31.08 20.28
CA LEU A 108 -9.66 31.38 20.38
C LEU A 108 -10.21 31.09 21.78
N GLU A 109 -9.77 30.02 22.43
CA GLU A 109 -10.12 29.73 23.83
C GLU A 109 -9.61 30.83 24.77
N GLY A 110 -8.39 31.34 24.56
CA GLY A 110 -7.84 32.46 25.31
C GLY A 110 -8.57 33.77 25.07
N GLU A 111 -8.99 34.06 23.83
CA GLU A 111 -9.83 35.22 23.51
C GLU A 111 -11.22 35.11 24.15
N LEU A 112 -11.87 33.96 24.04
CA LEU A 112 -13.15 33.70 24.70
C LEU A 112 -13.06 33.86 26.21
N GLY A 113 -11.98 33.39 26.84
CA GLY A 113 -11.70 33.60 28.25
C GLY A 113 -11.65 35.10 28.61
N ARG A 114 -10.85 35.87 27.87
CA ARG A 114 -10.72 37.33 28.06
C ARG A 114 -12.05 38.08 27.85
N LEU A 115 -12.79 37.72 26.79
CA LEU A 115 -14.10 38.31 26.49
C LEU A 115 -15.12 38.01 27.60
N ARG A 116 -15.15 36.76 28.10
CA ARG A 116 -16.02 36.38 29.23
C ARG A 116 -15.65 37.17 30.48
N GLU A 117 -14.37 37.32 30.78
CA GLU A 117 -13.91 38.11 31.93
C GLU A 117 -14.32 39.58 31.82
N HIS A 118 -14.10 40.21 30.66
CA HIS A 118 -14.56 41.58 30.40
C HIS A 118 -16.08 41.74 30.54
N LEU A 119 -16.87 40.79 30.04
CA LEU A 119 -18.33 40.82 30.18
C LEU A 119 -18.77 40.71 31.64
N THR A 120 -18.10 39.89 32.45
CA THR A 120 -18.38 39.79 33.89
C THR A 120 -18.05 41.11 34.61
N GLN A 121 -16.86 41.67 34.37
CA GLN A 121 -16.43 42.94 34.96
C GLN A 121 -17.36 44.12 34.61
N HIS A 122 -17.86 44.19 33.38
CA HIS A 122 -18.78 45.25 32.95
C HIS A 122 -20.26 44.95 33.22
N GLY A 123 -20.66 43.68 33.33
CA GLY A 123 -22.00 43.25 33.72
C GLY A 123 -22.32 43.52 35.19
N GLU A 124 -21.31 43.45 36.06
CA GLU A 124 -21.42 43.85 37.47
C GLU A 124 -21.60 45.37 37.66
N LEU A 125 -21.22 46.18 36.66
CA LEU A 125 -21.18 47.65 36.77
C LEU A 125 -22.46 48.38 36.33
N LYS A 126 -23.62 47.74 36.14
CA LYS A 126 -24.82 48.48 35.71
C LYS A 126 -26.18 47.93 36.16
N VAL A 127 -26.58 48.26 37.39
CA VAL A 127 -27.97 48.69 37.69
C VAL A 127 -27.94 49.79 38.76
N VAL A 128 -27.81 51.05 38.34
CA VAL A 128 -28.12 52.20 39.21
C VAL A 128 -29.60 52.55 38.96
N PRO A 129 -30.50 52.42 39.95
CA PRO A 129 -31.89 52.82 39.76
C PRO A 129 -31.98 54.35 39.59
N VAL A 130 -32.55 54.78 38.45
CA VAL A 130 -32.57 56.18 37.99
C VAL A 130 -33.69 57.02 38.63
N ARG A 131 -34.30 56.60 39.76
CA ARG A 131 -35.31 57.43 40.43
C ARG A 131 -35.12 57.48 41.96
N PRO A 132 -34.97 58.68 42.56
CA PRO A 132 -35.14 58.84 43.98
C PRO A 132 -36.62 58.62 44.33
N THR A 133 -36.88 57.77 45.32
CA THR A 133 -38.21 57.59 45.90
C THR A 133 -38.66 58.90 46.56
N PRO A 134 -39.93 59.34 46.37
CA PRO A 134 -40.45 60.49 47.08
C PRO A 134 -40.55 60.16 48.57
N LYS A 135 -40.13 61.10 49.43
CA LYS A 135 -40.40 61.06 50.87
C LYS A 135 -41.75 61.73 51.12
N ASP A 136 -42.66 61.00 51.74
CA ASP A 136 -43.86 61.54 52.41
C ASP A 136 -43.48 62.26 53.71
#